data_AF-A0AAN7V273-F1
#
_entry.id   AF-A0AAN7V273-F1
#
_cell.length_a   1.000
_cell.length_b   1.000
_cell.length_c   1.000
_cell.angle_alpha   90.00
_cell.angle_beta   90.00
_cell.angle_gamma   90.00
#
_symmetry.space_group_name_H-M   'P 1'
#
loop_
_entity.id
_entity.type
_entity.pdbx_description
1 polymer ?
#
loop_
_entity_poly.entity_id
_entity_poly.type
_entity_poly.pdbx_seq_one_letter_code
_entity_poly.pdbx_strand_id
1 'polypeptide(L)'
;MHRLCIKRYRNTLIPLREAWYSKTSSTFGNDEKTRNLVYKDALEMLRSHFEFAVRDSVPRKNAELYEAVKHFDDLCYHVGPKRLVYTSDILMISYKSLEQPKNLTVDNLRRAAMLSWAFENATTGFFLADDITDSNTVRWNMPCWHTLPHIGLRALVDLRLLTMGSSQIIRKHLKDLPTYIHLQTLFNQFLYVTFLGQSSDLYSSSLFKNYRDDSSLSMSHYRALTKMKVGFPLYVAPPLAAIYLANLDPEIYTRSKHIFDNLAIHRQAQVSILVRTFYTRVLVL
;
A
#
# COMPACT_ATOMS: atom_id res chain seq x y z
N MET A 1 -3.94 29.69 0.85
CA MET A 1 -3.15 28.65 1.55
C MET A 1 -3.17 27.28 0.86
N HIS A 2 -4.33 26.75 0.45
CA HIS A 2 -4.48 25.42 -0.16
C HIS A 2 -3.62 25.14 -1.42
N ARG A 3 -3.42 26.14 -2.30
CA ARG A 3 -2.61 25.99 -3.54
C ARG A 3 -1.09 25.95 -3.29
N LEU A 4 -0.61 26.50 -2.17
CA LEU A 4 0.83 26.52 -1.82
C LEU A 4 1.28 25.19 -1.19
N CYS A 5 0.41 24.52 -0.42
CA CYS A 5 0.67 23.19 0.15
C CYS A 5 0.80 22.09 -0.92
N ILE A 6 -0.07 22.11 -1.94
CA ILE A 6 -0.07 21.15 -3.06
C ILE A 6 1.21 21.27 -3.90
N LYS A 7 1.68 22.50 -4.12
CA LYS A 7 2.91 22.75 -4.89
C LYS A 7 4.16 22.26 -4.15
N ARG A 8 4.16 22.29 -2.81
CA ARG A 8 5.30 21.87 -1.98
C ARG A 8 5.40 20.34 -1.82
N TYR A 9 4.29 19.61 -1.70
CA TYR A 9 4.30 18.14 -1.67
C TYR A 9 4.91 17.52 -2.95
N ARG A 10 4.57 18.07 -4.12
CA ARG A 10 5.18 17.69 -5.42
C ARG A 10 6.69 17.94 -5.47
N ASN A 11 7.17 18.99 -4.82
CA ASN A 11 8.56 19.46 -4.95
C ASN A 11 9.55 18.83 -3.96
N THR A 12 9.10 18.05 -2.96
CA THR A 12 10.01 17.43 -1.97
C THR A 12 9.95 15.90 -1.97
N LEU A 13 8.78 15.27 -2.07
CA LEU A 13 8.69 13.80 -1.92
C LEU A 13 8.93 13.02 -3.21
N ILE A 14 8.49 13.54 -4.35
CA ILE A 14 8.77 12.93 -5.67
C ILE A 14 10.29 12.99 -5.96
N PRO A 15 10.98 14.13 -5.75
CA PRO A 15 12.43 14.19 -5.92
C PRO A 15 13.20 13.37 -4.88
N LEU A 16 12.72 13.24 -3.64
CA LEU A 16 13.36 12.37 -2.65
C LEU A 16 13.20 10.89 -3.01
N ARG A 17 12.08 10.47 -3.61
CA ARG A 17 11.89 9.10 -4.12
C ARG A 17 12.82 8.85 -5.31
N GLU A 18 12.82 9.75 -6.29
CA GLU A 18 13.70 9.69 -7.47
C GLU A 18 15.19 9.72 -7.07
N ALA A 19 15.57 10.54 -6.09
CA ALA A 19 16.93 10.63 -5.55
C ALA A 19 17.33 9.43 -4.70
N TRP A 20 16.37 8.78 -4.00
CA TRP A 20 16.64 7.55 -3.27
C TRP A 20 16.93 6.41 -4.25
N TYR A 21 16.14 6.30 -5.32
CA TYR A 21 16.38 5.34 -6.40
C TYR A 21 17.66 5.64 -7.18
N SER A 22 17.99 6.92 -7.42
CA SER A 22 19.23 7.33 -8.09
C SER A 22 20.49 7.10 -7.23
N LYS A 23 20.36 7.11 -5.90
CA LYS A 23 21.47 6.81 -4.97
C LYS A 23 21.65 5.32 -4.69
N THR A 24 20.58 4.52 -4.71
CA THR A 24 20.69 3.05 -4.63
C THR A 24 21.18 2.41 -5.93
N SER A 25 21.13 3.14 -7.05
CA SER A 25 21.58 2.66 -8.37
C SER A 25 23.08 2.81 -8.61
N SER A 26 23.81 3.57 -7.77
CA SER A 26 25.26 3.74 -7.90
C SER A 26 26.09 2.60 -7.30
N THR A 27 25.49 1.66 -6.57
CA THR A 27 26.20 0.60 -5.82
C THR A 27 26.04 -0.81 -6.39
N PHE A 28 25.17 -1.03 -7.37
CA PHE A 28 24.97 -2.35 -8.00
C PHE A 28 25.29 -2.27 -9.50
N GLY A 29 26.43 -2.85 -9.88
CA GLY A 29 26.85 -3.03 -11.27
C GLY A 29 25.88 -3.91 -12.05
N ASN A 30 24.96 -3.28 -12.76
CA ASN A 30 24.40 -3.68 -14.05
C ASN A 30 23.35 -2.63 -14.48
N ASP A 31 23.71 -1.88 -15.52
CA ASP A 31 22.96 -0.90 -16.33
C ASP A 31 21.73 -0.22 -15.67
N GLU A 32 21.95 1.00 -15.18
CA GLU A 32 20.93 1.91 -14.65
C GLU A 32 19.74 2.12 -15.61
N LYS A 33 19.98 2.11 -16.92
CA LYS A 33 18.91 2.23 -17.93
C LYS A 33 17.95 1.05 -17.88
N THR A 34 18.47 -0.17 -17.77
CA THR A 34 17.66 -1.40 -17.69
C THR A 34 16.77 -1.39 -16.44
N ARG A 35 17.29 -0.95 -15.28
CA ARG A 35 16.48 -0.83 -14.05
C ARG A 35 15.39 0.24 -14.15
N ASN A 36 15.72 1.40 -14.72
CA ASN A 36 14.75 2.47 -14.94
C ASN A 36 13.63 2.04 -15.91
N LEU A 37 13.96 1.22 -16.91
CA LEU A 37 12.99 0.65 -17.84
C LEU A 37 12.05 -0.34 -17.14
N VAL A 38 12.58 -1.28 -16.35
CA VAL A 38 11.77 -2.26 -15.60
C VAL A 38 10.76 -1.55 -14.69
N TYR A 39 11.20 -0.49 -14.00
CA TYR A 39 10.38 0.32 -13.11
C TYR A 39 9.28 1.10 -13.85
N LYS A 40 9.64 1.79 -14.94
CA LYS A 40 8.68 2.57 -15.73
C LYS A 40 7.59 1.67 -16.32
N ASP A 41 8.00 0.53 -16.86
CA ASP A 41 7.09 -0.48 -17.42
C ASP A 41 6.17 -1.09 -16.34
N ALA A 42 6.67 -1.33 -15.13
CA ALA A 42 5.84 -1.78 -14.01
C ALA A 42 4.73 -0.76 -13.65
N LEU A 43 5.06 0.53 -13.61
CA LEU A 43 4.08 1.58 -13.32
C LEU A 43 3.03 1.73 -14.43
N GLU A 44 3.44 1.64 -15.71
CA GLU A 44 2.53 1.71 -16.85
C GLU A 44 1.57 0.50 -16.85
N MET A 45 2.08 -0.69 -16.54
CA MET A 45 1.26 -1.89 -16.33
C MET A 45 0.26 -1.73 -15.19
N LEU A 46 0.67 -1.17 -14.04
CA LEU A 46 -0.27 -0.93 -12.94
C LEU A 46 -1.34 0.09 -13.34
N ARG A 47 -0.96 1.21 -13.94
CA ARG A 47 -1.92 2.27 -14.36
C ARG A 47 -2.94 1.75 -15.36
N SER A 48 -2.51 0.99 -16.36
CA SER A 48 -3.41 0.38 -17.37
C SER A 48 -4.36 -0.66 -16.78
N HIS A 49 -4.08 -1.18 -15.59
CA HIS A 49 -4.90 -2.20 -14.92
C HIS A 49 -5.80 -1.65 -13.81
N PHE A 50 -5.75 -0.35 -13.50
CA PHE A 50 -6.54 0.27 -12.45
C PHE A 50 -8.05 0.04 -12.64
N GLU A 51 -8.57 0.37 -13.82
CA GLU A 51 -10.01 0.24 -14.10
C GLU A 51 -10.47 -1.22 -14.02
N PHE A 52 -9.62 -2.17 -14.43
CA PHE A 52 -9.90 -3.60 -14.31
C PHE A 52 -9.98 -4.05 -12.85
N ALA A 53 -9.08 -3.53 -11.99
CA ALA A 53 -9.12 -3.80 -10.56
C ALA A 53 -10.38 -3.24 -9.90
N VAL A 54 -10.77 -1.99 -10.21
CA VAL A 54 -12.03 -1.39 -9.74
C VAL A 54 -13.23 -2.19 -10.25
N ARG A 55 -13.21 -2.57 -11.53
CA ARG A 55 -14.27 -3.34 -12.16
C ARG A 55 -14.48 -4.68 -11.47
N ASP A 56 -13.39 -5.39 -11.21
CA ASP A 56 -13.40 -6.79 -10.75
C ASP A 56 -13.47 -6.93 -9.22
N SER A 57 -13.44 -5.82 -8.47
CA SER A 57 -13.62 -5.80 -7.01
C SER A 57 -15.07 -6.04 -6.58
N VAL A 58 -16.06 -5.75 -7.44
CA VAL A 58 -17.49 -5.78 -7.11
C VAL A 58 -18.31 -6.47 -8.20
N PRO A 59 -19.44 -7.14 -7.86
CA PRO A 59 -20.29 -7.78 -8.84
C PRO A 59 -21.13 -6.75 -9.61
N ARG A 60 -20.83 -6.57 -10.91
CA ARG A 60 -21.51 -5.57 -11.76
C ARG A 60 -22.71 -6.07 -12.55
N LYS A 61 -22.94 -7.39 -12.57
CA LYS A 61 -24.03 -8.00 -13.33
C LYS A 61 -25.37 -7.95 -12.61
N ASN A 62 -25.39 -7.64 -11.31
CA ASN A 62 -26.62 -7.52 -10.54
C ASN A 62 -27.12 -6.06 -10.56
N ALA A 63 -28.23 -5.81 -11.25
CA ALA A 63 -28.85 -4.49 -11.34
C ALA A 63 -29.32 -3.95 -9.98
N GLU A 64 -29.69 -4.82 -9.04
CA GLU A 64 -30.11 -4.42 -7.68
C GLU A 64 -28.98 -3.76 -6.89
N LEU A 65 -27.72 -3.99 -7.29
CA LEU A 65 -26.54 -3.44 -6.64
C LEU A 65 -26.00 -2.17 -7.33
N TYR A 66 -26.72 -1.62 -8.31
CA TYR A 66 -26.24 -0.50 -9.13
C TYR A 66 -25.72 0.68 -8.29
N GLU A 67 -26.50 1.15 -7.32
CA GLU A 67 -26.12 2.28 -6.47
C GLU A 67 -24.89 1.98 -5.61
N ALA A 68 -24.77 0.76 -5.10
CA ALA A 68 -23.60 0.35 -4.33
C ALA A 68 -22.33 0.25 -5.20
N VAL A 69 -22.46 -0.26 -6.42
CA VAL A 69 -21.37 -0.34 -7.40
C VAL A 69 -20.93 1.06 -7.85
N LYS A 70 -21.87 1.95 -8.13
CA LYS A 70 -21.57 3.34 -8.49
C LYS A 70 -20.84 4.07 -7.36
N HIS A 71 -21.31 3.92 -6.12
CA HIS A 71 -20.64 4.50 -4.94
C HIS A 71 -19.23 3.94 -4.74
N PHE A 72 -19.05 2.64 -4.99
CA PHE A 72 -17.72 2.02 -4.95
C PHE A 72 -16.78 2.60 -6.02
N ASP A 73 -17.29 2.90 -7.21
CA ASP A 73 -16.52 3.61 -8.24
C ASP A 73 -16.10 4.99 -7.76
N ASP A 74 -17.03 5.78 -7.22
CA ASP A 74 -16.75 7.11 -6.67
C ASP A 74 -15.64 7.06 -5.61
N LEU A 75 -15.70 6.10 -4.69
CA LEU A 75 -14.63 5.82 -3.72
C LEU A 75 -13.31 5.57 -4.44
N CYS A 76 -13.25 4.57 -5.32
CA CYS A 76 -12.04 4.15 -6.00
C CYS A 76 -11.39 5.28 -6.81
N TYR A 77 -12.18 6.08 -7.53
CA TYR A 77 -11.68 7.21 -8.31
C TYR A 77 -11.32 8.43 -7.45
N HIS A 78 -11.89 8.58 -6.26
CA HIS A 78 -11.44 9.58 -5.29
C HIS A 78 -10.05 9.25 -4.73
N VAL A 79 -9.81 7.97 -4.42
CA VAL A 79 -8.56 7.52 -3.81
C VAL A 79 -7.46 7.14 -4.82
N GLY A 80 -7.81 6.80 -6.05
CA GLY A 80 -6.98 5.97 -6.96
C GLY A 80 -6.06 6.69 -7.96
N PRO A 81 -6.55 7.49 -8.91
CA PRO A 81 -5.91 7.65 -10.22
C PRO A 81 -4.60 8.46 -10.21
N LYS A 82 -4.34 9.23 -9.14
CA LYS A 82 -3.18 10.14 -9.05
C LYS A 82 -2.33 9.93 -7.81
N ARG A 83 -2.63 8.91 -6.98
CA ARG A 83 -1.85 8.66 -5.77
C ARG A 83 -0.52 7.98 -6.10
N LEU A 84 0.45 8.19 -5.22
CA LEU A 84 1.62 7.32 -5.19
C LEU A 84 1.17 5.98 -4.62
N VAL A 85 1.41 4.93 -5.37
CA VAL A 85 1.22 3.55 -4.95
C VAL A 85 2.55 3.00 -4.44
N TYR A 86 2.52 2.06 -3.49
CA TYR A 86 3.73 1.52 -2.87
C TYR A 86 3.68 0.00 -2.85
N THR A 87 2.60 -0.56 -2.33
CA THR A 87 2.44 -2.01 -2.17
C THR A 87 2.39 -2.67 -3.54
N SER A 88 1.62 -2.11 -4.48
CA SER A 88 1.54 -2.63 -5.85
C SER A 88 2.88 -2.57 -6.59
N ASP A 89 3.63 -1.48 -6.38
CA ASP A 89 4.90 -1.22 -7.06
C ASP A 89 5.95 -2.25 -6.63
N ILE A 90 6.10 -2.44 -5.31
CA ILE A 90 7.04 -3.41 -4.77
C ILE A 90 6.70 -4.81 -5.28
N LEU A 91 5.42 -5.22 -5.23
CA LEU A 91 5.00 -6.53 -5.73
C LEU A 91 5.33 -6.72 -7.21
N MET A 92 4.94 -5.77 -8.07
CA MET A 92 5.13 -5.87 -9.51
C MET A 92 6.62 -5.89 -9.88
N ILE A 93 7.43 -5.04 -9.25
CA ILE A 93 8.88 -4.99 -9.48
C ILE A 93 9.53 -6.30 -9.01
N SER A 94 9.14 -6.80 -7.83
CA SER A 94 9.64 -8.07 -7.30
C SER A 94 9.30 -9.22 -8.24
N TYR A 95 8.07 -9.30 -8.74
CA TYR A 95 7.64 -10.36 -9.66
C TYR A 95 8.48 -10.34 -10.94
N LYS A 96 8.60 -9.18 -11.59
CA LYS A 96 9.39 -9.04 -12.83
C LYS A 96 10.88 -9.33 -12.64
N SER A 97 11.41 -9.13 -11.43
CA SER A 97 12.81 -9.37 -11.12
C SER A 97 13.09 -10.85 -10.78
N LEU A 98 12.11 -11.57 -10.26
CA LEU A 98 12.25 -12.97 -9.84
C LEU A 98 11.89 -13.96 -10.94
N GLU A 99 10.94 -13.59 -11.80
CA GLU A 99 10.41 -14.46 -12.85
C GLU A 99 11.36 -14.57 -14.04
N GLN A 100 11.37 -15.74 -14.68
CA GLN A 100 12.17 -15.96 -15.88
C GLN A 100 11.60 -15.17 -17.07
N PRO A 101 12.43 -14.58 -17.95
CA PRO A 101 11.95 -13.75 -19.07
C PRO A 101 10.89 -14.44 -19.95
N LYS A 102 11.01 -15.75 -20.18
CA LYS A 102 10.05 -16.55 -20.97
C LYS A 102 8.65 -16.63 -20.34
N ASN A 103 8.54 -16.47 -19.02
CA ASN A 103 7.30 -16.55 -18.27
C ASN A 103 6.66 -15.17 -18.06
N LEU A 104 7.32 -14.07 -18.44
CA LEU A 104 6.76 -12.72 -18.45
C LEU A 104 5.80 -12.51 -19.63
N THR A 105 4.84 -13.43 -19.77
CA THR A 105 3.79 -13.39 -20.78
C THR A 105 2.72 -12.34 -20.40
N VAL A 106 1.91 -11.94 -21.38
CA VAL A 106 0.81 -10.99 -21.15
C VAL A 106 -0.16 -11.47 -20.07
N ASP A 107 -0.47 -12.77 -20.02
CA ASP A 107 -1.39 -13.32 -19.01
C ASP A 107 -0.78 -13.28 -17.60
N ASN A 108 0.48 -13.68 -17.46
CA ASN A 108 1.17 -13.68 -16.17
C ASN A 108 1.38 -12.25 -15.65
N LEU A 109 1.75 -11.31 -16.52
CA LEU A 109 1.87 -9.90 -16.19
C LEU A 109 0.52 -9.29 -15.79
N ARG A 110 -0.58 -9.69 -16.45
CA ARG A 110 -1.93 -9.30 -16.03
C ARG A 110 -2.27 -9.83 -14.65
N ARG A 111 -1.99 -11.11 -14.36
CA ARG A 111 -2.19 -11.71 -13.03
C ARG A 111 -1.38 -10.98 -11.96
N ALA A 112 -0.12 -10.65 -12.25
CA ALA A 112 0.72 -9.84 -11.38
C ALA A 112 0.13 -8.45 -11.13
N ALA A 113 -0.34 -7.77 -12.18
CA ALA A 113 -0.98 -6.46 -12.05
C ALA A 113 -2.25 -6.51 -11.18
N MET A 114 -3.10 -7.52 -11.39
CA MET A 114 -4.31 -7.70 -10.59
C MET A 114 -3.99 -8.03 -9.13
N LEU A 115 -3.00 -8.89 -8.87
CA LEU A 115 -2.54 -9.20 -7.52
C LEU A 115 -1.98 -7.95 -6.82
N SER A 116 -1.13 -7.18 -7.52
CA SER A 116 -0.61 -5.89 -7.06
C SER A 116 -1.72 -4.93 -6.67
N TRP A 117 -2.76 -4.79 -7.50
CA TRP A 117 -3.91 -3.94 -7.19
C TRP A 117 -4.75 -4.45 -6.02
N ALA A 118 -4.88 -5.76 -5.83
CA ALA A 118 -5.56 -6.31 -4.66
C ALA A 118 -4.85 -5.90 -3.36
N PHE A 119 -3.52 -6.03 -3.31
CA PHE A 119 -2.74 -5.59 -2.15
C PHE A 119 -2.81 -4.07 -1.95
N GLU A 120 -2.72 -3.28 -3.03
CA GLU A 120 -2.78 -1.82 -2.95
C GLU A 120 -4.17 -1.28 -2.56
N ASN A 121 -5.25 -1.92 -3.02
CA ASN A 121 -6.61 -1.58 -2.60
C ASN A 121 -6.83 -1.91 -1.13
N ALA A 122 -6.32 -3.04 -0.66
CA ALA A 122 -6.36 -3.40 0.75
C ALA A 122 -5.53 -2.43 1.63
N THR A 123 -4.32 -2.05 1.19
CA THR A 123 -3.54 -0.97 1.83
C THR A 123 -4.30 0.35 1.84
N THR A 124 -5.05 0.66 0.77
CA THR A 124 -5.88 1.87 0.72
C THR A 124 -7.01 1.82 1.75
N GLY A 125 -7.67 0.66 1.92
CA GLY A 125 -8.66 0.46 2.98
C GLY A 125 -8.08 0.72 4.37
N PHE A 126 -6.83 0.30 4.61
CA PHE A 126 -6.10 0.62 5.83
C PHE A 126 -5.86 2.13 5.99
N PHE A 127 -5.42 2.84 4.94
CA PHE A 127 -5.24 4.29 5.00
C PHE A 127 -6.53 5.07 5.25
N LEU A 128 -7.67 4.58 4.74
CA LEU A 128 -8.97 5.18 5.05
C LEU A 128 -9.36 4.97 6.50
N ALA A 129 -9.06 3.80 7.08
CA ALA A 129 -9.27 3.56 8.50
C ALA A 129 -8.38 4.46 9.36
N ASP A 130 -7.10 4.58 9.01
CA ASP A 130 -6.11 5.47 9.63
C ASP A 130 -6.57 6.93 9.60
N ASP A 131 -7.09 7.41 8.46
CA ASP A 131 -7.65 8.76 8.35
C ASP A 131 -8.80 9.02 9.31
N ILE A 132 -9.70 8.06 9.49
CA ILE A 132 -10.83 8.19 10.41
C ILE A 132 -10.33 8.21 11.85
N THR A 133 -9.46 7.27 12.22
CA THR A 133 -9.01 7.13 13.61
C THR A 133 -8.12 8.29 14.05
N ASP A 134 -7.35 8.86 13.14
CA ASP A 134 -6.49 10.02 13.40
C ASP A 134 -7.19 11.36 13.13
N SER A 135 -8.43 11.34 12.64
CA SER A 135 -9.18 12.54 12.23
C SER A 135 -8.44 13.38 11.18
N ASN A 136 -7.75 12.70 10.24
CA ASN A 136 -7.06 13.37 9.14
C ASN A 136 -8.06 14.01 8.18
N THR A 137 -7.77 15.22 7.71
CA THR A 137 -8.68 15.94 6.80
C THR A 137 -8.25 15.91 5.35
N VAL A 138 -6.97 15.63 5.07
CA VAL A 138 -6.38 15.64 3.73
C VAL A 138 -5.46 14.44 3.53
N ARG A 139 -5.66 13.70 2.43
CA ARG A 139 -4.77 12.63 1.96
C ARG A 139 -4.58 12.73 0.45
N TRP A 140 -3.36 12.49 -0.02
CA TRP A 140 -2.99 12.61 -1.45
C TRP A 140 -3.44 13.93 -2.12
N ASN A 141 -3.40 15.03 -1.36
CA ASN A 141 -3.86 16.37 -1.79
C ASN A 141 -5.37 16.49 -2.07
N MET A 142 -6.17 15.53 -1.59
CA MET A 142 -7.63 15.53 -1.67
C MET A 142 -8.21 15.48 -0.25
N PRO A 143 -9.45 15.95 -0.03
CA PRO A 143 -10.15 15.72 1.24
C PRO A 143 -10.19 14.22 1.56
N CYS A 144 -9.95 13.84 2.82
CA CYS A 144 -10.11 12.45 3.25
C CYS A 144 -11.56 11.99 2.99
N TRP A 145 -11.75 10.73 2.59
CA TRP A 145 -13.07 10.22 2.16
C TRP A 145 -14.17 10.48 3.20
N HIS A 146 -13.87 10.24 4.48
CA HIS A 146 -14.82 10.39 5.57
C HIS A 146 -15.22 11.85 5.87
N THR A 147 -14.47 12.85 5.37
CA THR A 147 -14.78 14.27 5.58
C THR A 147 -15.71 14.85 4.51
N LEU A 148 -16.02 14.08 3.46
CA LEU A 148 -16.97 14.50 2.44
C LEU A 148 -18.40 14.54 3.03
N PRO A 149 -19.20 15.60 2.76
CA PRO A 149 -20.49 15.80 3.42
C PRO A 149 -21.50 14.65 3.28
N HIS A 150 -21.42 13.86 2.21
CA HIS A 150 -22.34 12.77 1.90
C HIS A 150 -21.82 11.38 2.32
N ILE A 151 -20.65 11.31 2.95
CA ILE A 151 -20.00 10.05 3.33
C ILE A 151 -20.16 9.77 4.83
N GLY A 152 -19.58 10.62 5.68
CA GLY A 152 -19.58 10.43 7.13
C GLY A 152 -19.17 9.01 7.55
N LEU A 153 -19.97 8.38 8.44
CA LEU A 153 -19.69 7.03 8.96
C LEU A 153 -19.83 5.91 7.92
N ARG A 154 -20.42 6.17 6.74
CA ARG A 154 -20.45 5.20 5.64
C ARG A 154 -19.05 4.79 5.18
N ALA A 155 -18.05 5.65 5.41
CA ALA A 155 -16.64 5.36 5.14
C ALA A 155 -16.16 4.04 5.78
N LEU A 156 -16.73 3.62 6.92
CA LEU A 156 -16.40 2.35 7.58
C LEU A 156 -16.86 1.13 6.78
N VAL A 157 -18.01 1.23 6.11
CA VAL A 157 -18.50 0.19 5.20
C VAL A 157 -17.69 0.22 3.90
N ASP A 158 -17.39 1.41 3.40
CA ASP A 158 -16.66 1.63 2.15
C ASP A 158 -15.23 1.04 2.21
N LEU A 159 -14.48 1.30 3.29
CA LEU A 159 -13.14 0.71 3.48
C LEU A 159 -13.19 -0.81 3.61
N ARG A 160 -14.28 -1.35 4.21
CA ARG A 160 -14.47 -2.79 4.34
C ARG A 160 -14.77 -3.42 2.99
N LEU A 161 -15.61 -2.77 2.18
CA LEU A 161 -15.92 -3.19 0.82
C LEU A 161 -14.67 -3.17 -0.06
N LEU A 162 -13.81 -2.15 0.06
CA LEU A 162 -12.52 -2.10 -0.65
C LEU A 162 -11.60 -3.26 -0.27
N THR A 163 -11.54 -3.59 1.01
CA THR A 163 -10.76 -4.73 1.52
C THR A 163 -11.30 -6.07 1.01
N MET A 164 -12.63 -6.26 1.05
CA MET A 164 -13.26 -7.51 0.58
C MET A 164 -13.21 -7.65 -0.94
N GLY A 165 -13.36 -6.55 -1.68
CA GLY A 165 -13.22 -6.51 -3.13
C GLY A 165 -11.81 -6.89 -3.58
N SER A 166 -10.79 -6.52 -2.80
CA SER A 166 -9.41 -6.97 -3.02
C SER A 166 -9.27 -8.50 -2.95
N SER A 167 -9.95 -9.15 -2.00
CA SER A 167 -10.00 -10.61 -1.96
C SER A 167 -10.76 -11.22 -3.15
N GLN A 168 -11.78 -10.53 -3.68
CA GLN A 168 -12.48 -10.98 -4.88
C GLN A 168 -11.57 -10.93 -6.12
N ILE A 169 -10.69 -9.92 -6.24
CA ILE A 169 -9.68 -9.87 -7.30
C ILE A 169 -8.79 -11.12 -7.26
N ILE A 170 -8.23 -11.45 -6.08
CA ILE A 170 -7.35 -12.62 -5.90
C ILE A 170 -8.07 -13.90 -6.31
N ARG A 171 -9.28 -14.11 -5.79
CA ARG A 171 -10.12 -15.27 -6.15
C ARG A 171 -10.41 -15.32 -7.65
N LYS A 172 -10.75 -14.20 -8.29
CA LYS A 172 -11.15 -14.19 -9.70
C LYS A 172 -9.99 -14.50 -10.63
N HIS A 173 -8.80 -13.94 -10.35
CA HIS A 173 -7.67 -13.95 -11.27
C HIS A 173 -6.62 -15.02 -10.96
N LEU A 174 -6.63 -15.60 -9.76
CA LEU A 174 -5.54 -16.48 -9.30
C LEU A 174 -6.02 -17.85 -8.79
N LYS A 175 -7.33 -18.11 -8.72
CA LYS A 175 -7.90 -19.37 -8.21
C LYS A 175 -7.37 -20.64 -8.88
N ASP A 176 -6.99 -20.54 -10.15
CA ASP A 176 -6.56 -21.70 -10.95
C ASP A 176 -5.04 -21.93 -10.83
N LEU A 177 -4.31 -21.07 -10.10
CA LEU A 177 -2.89 -21.25 -9.85
C LEU A 177 -2.65 -22.28 -8.73
N PRO A 178 -1.62 -23.13 -8.85
CA PRO A 178 -1.23 -24.05 -7.77
C PRO A 178 -0.95 -23.33 -6.44
N THR A 179 -0.44 -22.09 -6.51
CA THR A 179 -0.08 -21.28 -5.34
C THR A 179 -1.21 -20.41 -4.79
N TYR A 180 -2.45 -20.57 -5.30
CA TYR A 180 -3.61 -19.78 -4.88
C TYR A 180 -3.82 -19.77 -3.36
N ILE A 181 -3.71 -20.95 -2.72
CA ILE A 181 -3.91 -21.07 -1.27
C ILE A 181 -2.85 -20.28 -0.49
N HIS A 182 -1.60 -20.28 -0.95
CA HIS A 182 -0.52 -19.51 -0.33
C HIS A 182 -0.74 -18.01 -0.49
N LEU A 183 -1.17 -17.57 -1.69
CA LEU A 183 -1.49 -16.17 -1.96
C LEU A 183 -2.66 -15.67 -1.12
N GLN A 184 -3.75 -16.43 -1.04
CA GLN A 184 -4.92 -16.08 -0.23
C GLN A 184 -4.57 -16.07 1.28
N THR A 185 -3.78 -17.04 1.74
CA THR A 185 -3.33 -17.10 3.15
C THR A 185 -2.45 -15.91 3.49
N LEU A 186 -1.48 -15.58 2.62
CA LEU A 186 -0.61 -14.42 2.80
C LEU A 186 -1.41 -13.11 2.80
N PHE A 187 -2.39 -12.97 1.92
CA PHE A 187 -3.26 -11.79 1.88
C PHE A 187 -4.07 -11.63 3.17
N ASN A 188 -4.64 -12.72 3.70
CA ASN A 188 -5.34 -12.70 4.98
C ASN A 188 -4.38 -12.34 6.13
N GLN A 189 -3.16 -12.89 6.14
CA GLN A 189 -2.14 -12.55 7.13
C GLN A 189 -1.71 -11.09 7.03
N PHE A 190 -1.58 -10.56 5.82
CA PHE A 190 -1.31 -9.15 5.54
C PHE A 190 -2.38 -8.26 6.18
N LEU A 191 -3.66 -8.56 5.99
CA LEU A 191 -4.73 -7.81 6.64
C LEU A 191 -4.63 -7.91 8.16
N TYR A 192 -4.51 -9.12 8.68
CA TYR A 192 -4.48 -9.38 10.12
C TYR A 192 -3.34 -8.65 10.83
N VAL A 193 -2.10 -8.80 10.36
CA VAL A 193 -0.93 -8.17 10.98
C VAL A 193 -1.02 -6.65 10.90
N THR A 194 -1.48 -6.10 9.77
CA THR A 194 -1.58 -4.65 9.57
C THR A 194 -2.62 -4.04 10.52
N PHE A 195 -3.80 -4.65 10.66
CA PHE A 195 -4.84 -4.17 11.57
C PHE A 195 -4.51 -4.41 13.05
N LEU A 196 -3.79 -5.50 13.40
CA LEU A 196 -3.23 -5.66 14.75
C LEU A 196 -2.24 -4.53 15.08
N GLY A 197 -1.40 -4.17 14.12
CA GLY A 197 -0.51 -3.01 14.24
C GLY A 197 -1.29 -1.72 14.50
N GLN A 198 -2.37 -1.46 13.75
CA GLN A 198 -3.24 -0.29 14.00
C GLN A 198 -3.84 -0.33 15.40
N SER A 199 -4.37 -1.46 15.83
CA SER A 199 -4.98 -1.61 17.14
C SER A 199 -3.99 -1.31 18.27
N SER A 200 -2.76 -1.82 18.15
CA SER A 200 -1.70 -1.55 19.12
C SER A 200 -1.29 -0.07 19.14
N ASP A 201 -1.24 0.58 17.97
CA ASP A 201 -0.88 1.99 17.86
C ASP A 201 -1.95 2.91 18.45
N LEU A 202 -3.23 2.62 18.19
CA LEU A 202 -4.35 3.34 18.80
C LEU A 202 -4.38 3.18 20.32
N TYR A 203 -4.09 1.98 20.81
CA TYR A 203 -3.98 1.72 22.25
C TYR A 203 -2.89 2.57 22.89
N SER A 204 -1.67 2.54 22.34
CA SER A 204 -0.54 3.35 22.84
C SER A 204 -0.81 4.85 22.74
N SER A 205 -1.44 5.31 21.65
CA SER A 205 -1.86 6.71 21.47
C SER A 205 -2.89 7.12 22.52
N SER A 206 -3.87 6.25 22.82
CA SER A 206 -4.90 6.49 23.84
C SER A 206 -4.31 6.57 25.24
N LEU A 207 -3.38 5.67 25.59
CA LEU A 207 -2.67 5.70 26.87
C LEU A 207 -1.99 7.05 27.11
N PHE A 208 -1.25 7.53 26.11
CA PHE A 208 -0.56 8.81 26.21
C PHE A 208 -1.53 10.02 26.22
N LYS A 209 -2.58 10.00 25.38
CA LYS A 209 -3.54 11.11 25.27
C LYS A 209 -4.37 11.27 26.54
N ASN A 210 -4.86 10.16 27.11
CA ASN A 210 -5.82 10.18 28.22
C ASN A 210 -5.15 10.14 29.59
N TYR A 211 -4.03 9.42 29.72
CA TYR A 211 -3.39 9.18 31.02
C TYR A 211 -1.96 9.73 31.12
N ARG A 212 -1.41 10.29 30.03
CA ARG A 212 0.00 10.74 29.94
C ARG A 212 1.00 9.62 30.27
N ASP A 213 0.57 8.38 30.08
CA ASP A 213 1.42 7.20 30.22
C ASP A 213 2.37 7.11 29.01
N ASP A 214 3.67 7.21 29.28
CA ASP A 214 4.74 7.15 28.29
C ASP A 214 5.44 5.78 28.25
N SER A 215 4.97 4.78 28.99
CA SER A 215 5.55 3.44 29.03
C SER A 215 5.58 2.76 27.66
N SER A 216 4.63 3.10 26.78
CA SER A 216 4.59 2.64 25.39
C SER A 216 5.54 3.39 24.45
N LEU A 217 6.14 4.52 24.87
CA LEU A 217 7.04 5.34 24.06
C LEU A 217 8.49 4.83 24.08
N SER A 218 8.68 3.51 24.08
CA SER A 218 9.98 2.87 24.04
C SER A 218 10.41 2.51 22.62
N MET A 219 11.72 2.43 22.38
CA MET A 219 12.27 2.04 21.07
C MET A 219 11.91 0.60 20.69
N SER A 220 11.75 -0.29 21.67
CA SER A 220 11.28 -1.67 21.45
C SER A 220 9.83 -1.68 20.93
N HIS A 221 8.94 -0.89 21.55
CA HIS A 221 7.56 -0.76 21.11
C HIS A 221 7.47 -0.12 19.71
N TYR A 222 8.24 0.96 19.46
CA TYR A 222 8.34 1.57 18.13
C TYR A 222 8.77 0.57 17.06
N ARG A 223 9.80 -0.26 17.33
CA ARG A 223 10.25 -1.30 16.39
C ARG A 223 9.17 -2.36 16.16
N ALA A 224 8.44 -2.77 17.19
CA ALA A 224 7.36 -3.75 17.07
C ALA A 224 6.20 -3.19 16.22
N LEU A 225 5.74 -1.97 16.51
CA LEU A 225 4.73 -1.28 15.71
C LEU A 225 5.17 -1.11 14.25
N THR A 226 6.41 -0.68 14.03
CA THR A 226 6.96 -0.50 12.68
C THR A 226 6.96 -1.80 11.89
N LYS A 227 7.34 -2.92 12.51
CA LYS A 227 7.31 -4.24 11.87
C LYS A 227 5.91 -4.63 11.42
N MET A 228 4.89 -4.33 12.22
CA MET A 228 3.49 -4.70 11.91
C MET A 228 2.83 -3.73 10.92
N LYS A 229 2.93 -2.41 11.15
CA LYS A 229 2.23 -1.37 10.35
C LYS A 229 2.93 -1.02 9.04
N VAL A 230 4.23 -1.26 8.93
CA VAL A 230 5.02 -0.87 7.75
C VAL A 230 5.82 -2.03 7.18
N GLY A 231 6.55 -2.75 8.04
CA GLY A 231 7.38 -3.88 7.64
C GLY A 231 6.60 -4.94 6.90
N PHE A 232 5.62 -5.54 7.57
CA PHE A 232 4.78 -6.58 7.00
C PHE A 232 4.08 -6.16 5.71
N PRO A 233 3.34 -5.03 5.67
CA PRO A 233 2.57 -4.66 4.48
C PRO A 233 3.41 -4.22 3.27
N LEU A 234 4.61 -3.66 3.45
CA LEU A 234 5.42 -3.18 2.33
C LEU A 234 6.60 -4.09 1.97
N TYR A 235 7.22 -4.70 2.98
CA TYR A 235 8.53 -5.34 2.83
C TYR A 235 8.51 -6.85 3.08
N VAL A 236 7.38 -7.42 3.55
CA VAL A 236 7.22 -8.87 3.73
C VAL A 236 6.19 -9.43 2.74
N ALA A 237 4.96 -8.93 2.81
CA ALA A 237 3.87 -9.50 2.03
C ALA A 237 4.03 -9.28 0.51
N PRO A 238 4.43 -8.10 0.00
CA PRO A 238 4.57 -7.91 -1.45
C PRO A 238 5.69 -8.77 -2.07
N PRO A 239 6.91 -8.87 -1.50
CA PRO A 239 7.93 -9.79 -2.01
C PRO A 239 7.50 -11.27 -1.93
N LEU A 240 6.89 -11.71 -0.83
CA LEU A 240 6.41 -13.09 -0.71
C LEU A 240 5.29 -13.40 -1.72
N ALA A 241 4.38 -12.45 -1.96
CA ALA A 241 3.33 -12.60 -2.95
C ALA A 241 3.90 -12.74 -4.36
N ALA A 242 4.96 -11.99 -4.69
CA ALA A 242 5.69 -12.14 -5.95
C ALA A 242 6.37 -13.51 -6.07
N ILE A 243 7.00 -14.00 -4.99
CA ILE A 243 7.64 -15.33 -4.95
C ILE A 243 6.60 -16.43 -5.17
N TYR A 244 5.46 -16.38 -4.47
CA TYR A 244 4.37 -17.35 -4.66
C TYR A 244 3.75 -17.25 -6.06
N LEU A 245 3.65 -16.05 -6.63
CA LEU A 245 3.14 -15.87 -7.99
C LEU A 245 4.08 -16.48 -9.04
N ALA A 246 5.40 -16.36 -8.84
CA ALA A 246 6.43 -16.99 -9.66
C ALA A 246 6.64 -18.49 -9.36
N ASN A 247 5.85 -19.06 -8.44
CA ASN A 247 5.97 -20.45 -7.99
C ASN A 247 7.38 -20.82 -7.53
N LEU A 248 8.01 -19.91 -6.79
CA LEU A 248 9.34 -20.07 -6.21
C LEU A 248 9.27 -20.39 -4.71
N ASP A 249 10.37 -20.92 -4.17
CA ASP A 249 10.50 -21.23 -2.75
C ASP A 249 10.59 -19.92 -1.91
N PRO A 250 9.72 -19.74 -0.88
CA PRO A 250 9.79 -18.60 0.04
C PRO A 250 11.10 -18.48 0.82
N GLU A 251 11.96 -19.50 0.84
CA GLU A 251 13.27 -19.43 1.49
C GLU A 251 14.17 -18.33 0.91
N ILE A 252 13.95 -17.94 -0.36
CA ILE A 252 14.60 -16.77 -0.98
C ILE A 252 14.36 -15.51 -0.14
N TYR A 253 13.14 -15.33 0.37
CA TYR A 253 12.80 -14.19 1.22
C TYR A 253 13.46 -14.30 2.60
N THR A 254 13.48 -15.49 3.21
CA THR A 254 14.08 -15.72 4.55
C THR A 254 15.51 -15.19 4.62
N ARG A 255 16.31 -15.47 3.58
CA ARG A 255 17.71 -15.02 3.48
C ARG A 255 17.86 -13.50 3.44
N SER A 256 16.90 -12.80 2.85
CA SER A 256 16.90 -11.34 2.70
C SER A 256 16.11 -10.57 3.77
N LYS A 257 15.44 -11.27 4.69
CA LYS A 257 14.56 -10.68 5.71
C LYS A 257 15.20 -9.53 6.51
N HIS A 258 16.47 -9.69 6.90
CA HIS A 258 17.18 -8.68 7.69
C HIS A 258 17.33 -7.33 6.97
N ILE A 259 17.42 -7.34 5.63
CA ILE A 259 17.47 -6.12 4.81
C ILE A 259 16.11 -5.41 4.88
N PHE A 260 15.03 -6.17 4.67
CA PHE A 260 13.67 -5.66 4.70
C PHE A 260 13.26 -5.10 6.08
N ASP A 261 13.67 -5.74 7.17
CA ASP A 261 13.45 -5.24 8.53
C ASP A 261 14.10 -3.86 8.74
N ASN A 262 15.34 -3.67 8.25
CA ASN A 262 16.03 -2.38 8.34
C ASN A 262 15.37 -1.30 7.45
N LEU A 263 14.93 -1.68 6.25
CA LEU A 263 14.20 -0.79 5.35
C LEU A 263 12.88 -0.32 5.97
N ALA A 264 12.16 -1.19 6.66
CA ALA A 264 10.92 -0.85 7.35
C ALA A 264 11.15 0.21 8.44
N ILE A 265 12.17 0.00 9.29
CA ILE A 265 12.54 0.94 10.36
C ILE A 265 12.92 2.30 9.78
N HIS A 266 13.76 2.30 8.76
CA HIS A 266 14.18 3.51 8.07
C HIS A 266 12.99 4.25 7.44
N ARG A 267 12.11 3.53 6.75
CA ARG A 267 10.91 4.10 6.12
C ARG A 267 9.97 4.74 7.14
N GLN A 268 9.70 4.07 8.26
CA GLN A 268 8.85 4.64 9.30
C GLN A 268 9.49 5.88 9.94
N ALA A 269 10.80 5.87 10.17
CA ALA A 269 11.51 7.03 10.71
C ALA A 269 11.42 8.25 9.78
N GLN A 270 11.58 8.05 8.47
CA GLN A 270 11.42 9.12 7.48
C GLN A 270 10.02 9.74 7.53
N VAL A 271 8.96 8.91 7.58
CA VAL A 271 7.57 9.37 7.65
C VAL A 271 7.34 10.18 8.94
N SER A 272 7.79 9.67 10.10
CA SER A 272 7.65 10.35 11.39
C SER A 272 8.30 11.75 11.40
N ILE A 273 9.50 11.88 10.81
CA ILE A 273 10.20 13.17 10.72
C ILE A 273 9.45 14.14 9.81
N LEU A 274 8.96 13.67 8.66
CA LEU A 274 8.24 14.50 7.70
C LEU A 274 6.96 15.06 8.33
N VAL A 275 6.15 14.21 8.97
CA VAL A 275 4.93 14.62 9.66
C VAL A 275 5.24 15.72 10.68
N ARG A 276 6.25 15.54 11.52
CA ARG A 276 6.67 16.57 12.50
C ARG A 276 7.06 17.88 11.83
N THR A 277 7.86 17.83 10.77
CA THR A 277 8.32 19.02 10.04
C THR A 277 7.15 19.82 9.42
N PHE A 278 6.10 19.13 8.99
CA PHE A 278 4.86 19.75 8.52
C PHE A 278 4.10 20.44 9.67
N TYR A 279 3.91 19.77 10.81
CA TYR A 279 3.17 20.33 11.94
C TYR A 279 3.92 21.46 12.67
N THR A 280 5.24 21.36 12.87
CA THR A 280 6.02 22.39 13.58
C THR A 280 6.12 23.71 12.80
N ARG A 281 5.96 23.70 11.47
CA ARG A 281 5.97 24.93 10.65
C ARG A 281 4.62 25.60 10.49
N VAL A 282 3.53 24.91 10.80
CA VAL A 282 2.16 25.47 10.80
C VAL A 282 1.85 26.17 12.13
N LEU A 283 2.55 25.82 13.21
CA LEU A 283 2.41 26.48 14.51
C LEU A 283 3.32 27.71 14.72
N VAL A 284 4.15 28.06 13.72
CA VAL A 284 5.10 29.20 13.77
C VAL A 284 4.76 30.28 12.71
N LEU A 285 3.56 30.20 12.12
CA LEU A 285 2.98 31.23 11.24
C LEU A 285 1.55 31.53 11.69
#